data_AF-A0A0H4VP92-F1
#
_entry.id   AF-A0A0H4VP92-F1
#
_cell.length_a   1.000
_cell.length_b   1.000
_cell.length_c   1.000
_cell.angle_alpha   90.00
_cell.angle_beta   90.00
_cell.angle_gamma   90.00
#
_symmetry.space_group_name_H-M   'P 1'
#
loop_
_entity.id
_entity.type
_entity.pdbx_description
1 polymer ?
#
loop_
_entity_poly.entity_id
_entity_poly.type
_entity_poly.pdbx_seq_one_letter_code
_entity_poly.pdbx_strand_id
1 'polypeptide(L)'
;MNPTEGQPAQNQPRPNQSASLGSDLVGSDLLSELTSQQAPEQVQPQEPQSKTAFAIIPEDGVIKQHQLQQRPDSDSYLEIDNPAGSNSNATAYRFNLSGNQAFVISQGMDRLENAFSFEKPTNRQVSQIVQQGDGLLTKVGNGWKIERKARIDFR
;
A
#
# COMPACT_ATOMS: atom_id res chain seq x y z
N MET A 1 -22.29 -36.86 39.87
CA MET A 1 -22.61 -35.76 38.93
C MET A 1 -22.80 -34.52 39.78
N ASN A 2 -21.90 -33.53 39.68
CA ASN A 2 -22.02 -32.24 40.37
C ASN A 2 -22.38 -31.16 39.35
N PRO A 3 -23.23 -30.21 39.73
CA PRO A 3 -23.05 -28.84 39.29
C PRO A 3 -23.08 -27.84 40.46
N THR A 4 -22.15 -26.88 40.44
CA THR A 4 -22.16 -25.68 41.27
C THR A 4 -22.08 -24.49 40.31
N GLU A 5 -23.18 -23.73 40.17
CA GLU A 5 -23.19 -22.41 39.53
C GLU A 5 -23.46 -21.34 40.59
N GLY A 6 -22.72 -20.24 40.46
CA GLY A 6 -22.62 -19.14 41.41
C GLY A 6 -23.81 -18.17 41.42
N GLN A 7 -23.93 -17.53 42.58
CA GLN A 7 -24.83 -16.45 43.01
C GLN A 7 -23.93 -15.26 43.44
N PRO A 8 -24.42 -14.07 43.87
CA PRO A 8 -25.71 -13.37 43.63
C PRO A 8 -25.59 -11.80 43.57
N ALA A 9 -26.76 -11.14 43.53
CA ALA A 9 -27.19 -10.01 44.40
C ALA A 9 -27.03 -8.52 43.98
N GLN A 10 -28.09 -7.80 44.38
CA GLN A 10 -28.47 -6.41 44.14
C GLN A 10 -28.21 -5.49 45.37
N ASN A 11 -28.30 -4.16 45.15
CA ASN A 11 -28.72 -3.06 46.06
C ASN A 11 -27.76 -2.38 47.10
N GLN A 12 -27.43 -1.10 46.81
CA GLN A 12 -27.34 0.17 47.61
C GLN A 12 -26.82 0.20 49.07
N PRO A 13 -26.09 1.28 49.53
CA PRO A 13 -26.67 2.62 49.82
C PRO A 13 -25.73 3.88 49.69
N ARG A 14 -26.30 5.12 49.75
CA ARG A 14 -25.65 6.45 50.03
C ARG A 14 -25.43 6.61 51.57
N PRO A 15 -24.78 7.65 52.18
CA PRO A 15 -24.33 9.00 51.71
C PRO A 15 -22.94 9.49 52.25
N ASN A 16 -22.41 10.64 51.80
CA ASN A 16 -21.89 11.72 52.69
C ASN A 16 -21.48 12.99 51.93
N GLN A 17 -21.93 14.16 52.41
CA GLN A 17 -21.47 15.49 52.00
C GLN A 17 -20.42 15.98 53.00
N SER A 18 -19.41 16.73 52.56
CA SER A 18 -18.68 17.73 53.37
C SER A 18 -17.90 18.66 52.43
N ALA A 19 -18.29 19.93 52.40
CA ALA A 19 -17.55 21.01 51.75
C ALA A 19 -16.38 21.47 52.65
N SER A 20 -15.23 21.81 52.05
CA SER A 20 -14.25 22.71 52.65
C SER A 20 -13.56 23.50 51.55
N LEU A 21 -13.74 24.82 51.60
CA LEU A 21 -13.04 25.83 50.80
C LEU A 21 -11.54 25.85 51.12
N GLY A 22 -10.72 26.17 50.12
CA GLY A 22 -9.29 26.39 50.30
C GLY A 22 -8.58 26.90 49.04
N SER A 23 -8.83 28.17 48.72
CA SER A 23 -7.87 29.12 48.14
C SER A 23 -6.99 28.65 46.98
N ASP A 24 -7.55 28.76 45.76
CA ASP A 24 -6.80 29.08 44.56
C ASP A 24 -5.88 30.28 44.79
N LEU A 25 -4.61 30.14 44.43
CA LEU A 25 -3.71 31.15 43.86
C LEU A 25 -2.32 30.49 43.69
N VAL A 26 -2.25 29.43 42.87
CA VAL A 26 -0.99 28.89 42.37
C VAL A 26 -0.74 29.54 41.01
N GLY A 27 0.20 30.49 41.00
CA GLY A 27 0.82 30.96 39.78
C GLY A 27 1.49 29.79 39.06
N SER A 28 1.01 29.49 37.86
CA SER A 28 1.74 28.71 36.85
C SER A 28 1.16 28.82 35.43
N ASP A 29 0.03 29.51 35.23
CA ASP A 29 -0.65 29.55 33.93
C ASP A 29 -0.23 30.67 32.95
N LEU A 30 0.78 31.49 33.27
CA LEU A 30 1.24 32.55 32.35
C LEU A 30 2.38 32.12 31.40
N LEU A 31 2.88 30.89 31.49
CA LEU A 31 3.94 30.39 30.59
C LEU A 31 3.45 29.32 29.60
N SER A 32 2.21 28.85 29.72
CA SER A 32 1.64 27.82 28.85
C SER A 32 0.99 28.39 27.58
N GLU A 33 0.77 29.70 27.49
CA GLU A 33 0.02 30.33 26.38
C GLU A 33 0.88 30.80 25.18
N LEU A 34 2.21 30.66 25.23
CA LEU A 34 3.12 31.09 24.15
C LEU A 34 3.74 29.97 23.30
N THR A 35 3.32 28.71 23.47
CA THR A 35 3.81 27.60 22.62
C THR A 35 2.75 26.98 21.71
N SER A 36 1.54 27.55 21.62
CA SER A 36 0.49 27.10 20.70
C SER A 36 0.29 28.03 19.49
N GLN A 37 1.37 28.61 18.98
CA GLN A 37 1.35 29.28 17.66
C GLN A 37 1.71 28.27 16.57
N GLN A 38 0.66 27.62 16.08
CA GLN A 38 0.45 27.27 14.67
C GLN A 38 1.72 26.98 13.88
N ALA A 39 2.18 25.73 13.91
CA ALA A 39 2.69 25.18 12.67
C ALA A 39 1.50 25.19 11.69
N PRO A 40 1.61 25.78 10.48
CA PRO A 40 0.63 25.51 9.46
C PRO A 40 0.60 23.99 9.31
N GLU A 41 -0.58 23.39 9.47
CA GLU A 41 -0.88 22.13 8.82
C GLU A 41 -0.36 22.31 7.41
N GLN A 42 0.76 21.65 7.13
CA GLN A 42 1.22 21.49 5.77
C GLN A 42 0.01 20.91 5.08
N VAL A 43 -0.59 21.72 4.22
CA VAL A 43 -1.41 21.26 3.13
C VAL A 43 -0.45 20.36 2.37
N GLN A 44 -0.32 19.09 2.80
CA GLN A 44 0.21 18.07 1.96
C GLN A 44 -0.66 18.20 0.73
N PRO A 45 -0.09 18.48 -0.45
CA PRO A 45 -0.82 18.26 -1.66
C PRO A 45 -1.40 16.86 -1.48
N GLN A 46 -2.72 16.73 -1.43
CA GLN A 46 -3.34 15.47 -1.77
C GLN A 46 -2.93 15.29 -3.21
N GLU A 47 -1.74 14.74 -3.42
CA GLU A 47 -1.35 14.13 -4.67
C GLU A 47 -2.57 13.31 -5.05
N PRO A 48 -3.13 13.51 -6.26
CA PRO A 48 -4.30 12.76 -6.68
C PRO A 48 -3.95 11.31 -6.38
N GLN A 49 -4.67 10.67 -5.45
CA GLN A 49 -4.32 9.34 -4.97
C GLN A 49 -4.21 8.45 -6.20
N SER A 50 -2.99 8.25 -6.68
CA SER A 50 -2.71 7.38 -7.81
C SER A 50 -3.19 6.04 -7.33
N LYS A 51 -4.30 5.55 -7.87
CA LYS A 51 -4.78 4.23 -7.52
C LYS A 51 -3.88 3.28 -8.27
N THR A 52 -2.73 2.97 -7.67
CA THR A 52 -1.81 1.97 -8.17
C THR A 52 -2.58 0.67 -8.30
N ALA A 53 -2.72 0.20 -9.53
CA ALA A 53 -3.31 -1.10 -9.79
C ALA A 53 -2.18 -2.13 -9.85
N PHE A 54 -2.45 -3.31 -9.33
CA PHE A 54 -1.53 -4.44 -9.33
C PHE A 54 -2.03 -5.51 -10.27
N ALA A 55 -1.12 -6.21 -10.94
CA ALA A 55 -1.49 -7.31 -11.83
C ALA A 55 -0.41 -8.38 -11.88
N ILE A 56 -0.81 -9.57 -12.32
CA ILE A 56 0.11 -10.62 -12.75
C ILE A 56 0.74 -10.23 -14.10
N ILE A 57 1.90 -10.81 -14.43
CA ILE A 57 2.50 -10.63 -15.74
C ILE A 57 1.66 -11.34 -16.81
N PRO A 58 1.14 -10.65 -17.83
CA PRO A 58 0.35 -11.28 -18.87
C PRO A 58 1.22 -12.20 -19.72
N GLU A 59 0.63 -13.31 -20.16
CA GLU A 59 1.32 -14.25 -21.05
C GLU A 59 1.35 -13.76 -22.51
N ASP A 60 0.36 -12.96 -22.90
CA ASP A 60 0.15 -12.42 -24.25
C ASP A 60 0.55 -10.94 -24.37
N GLY A 61 1.12 -10.35 -23.30
CA GLY A 61 1.46 -8.93 -23.25
C GLY A 61 0.25 -8.00 -23.09
N VAL A 62 -0.95 -8.53 -22.82
CA VAL A 62 -2.18 -7.75 -22.59
C VAL A 62 -2.73 -8.03 -21.19
N ILE A 63 -2.73 -7.01 -20.35
CA ILE A 63 -3.29 -7.02 -19.01
C ILE A 63 -4.78 -6.75 -19.12
N LYS A 64 -5.60 -7.76 -18.83
CA LYS A 64 -7.06 -7.64 -18.90
C LYS A 64 -7.60 -6.87 -17.69
N GLN A 65 -8.73 -6.19 -17.84
CA GLN A 65 -9.34 -5.40 -16.76
C GLN A 65 -9.61 -6.24 -15.50
N HIS A 66 -9.98 -7.51 -15.63
CA HIS A 66 -10.23 -8.41 -14.50
C HIS A 66 -8.94 -8.90 -13.81
N GLN A 67 -7.78 -8.76 -14.45
CA GLN A 67 -6.48 -9.07 -13.85
C GLN A 67 -5.93 -7.91 -13.02
N LEU A 68 -6.53 -6.71 -13.17
CA LEU A 68 -6.19 -5.55 -12.35
C LEU A 68 -6.79 -5.68 -10.97
N GLN A 69 -5.93 -5.58 -9.96
CA GLN A 69 -6.27 -5.66 -8.55
C GLN A 69 -5.90 -4.34 -7.87
N GLN A 70 -6.63 -3.97 -6.82
CA GLN A 70 -6.32 -2.78 -6.02
C GLN A 70 -5.33 -3.07 -4.90
N ARG A 71 -5.19 -4.35 -4.53
CA ARG A 71 -4.26 -4.81 -3.50
C ARG A 71 -3.27 -5.75 -4.16
N PRO A 72 -1.97 -5.66 -3.82
CA PRO A 72 -1.00 -6.62 -4.30
C PRO A 72 -1.27 -7.98 -3.65
N ASP A 73 -1.28 -9.03 -4.46
CA ASP A 73 -1.20 -10.42 -4.01
C ASP A 73 0.20 -10.99 -4.28
N SER A 74 0.48 -12.21 -3.83
CA SER A 74 1.78 -12.88 -3.94
C SER A 74 2.25 -13.08 -5.39
N ASP A 75 1.29 -13.13 -6.32
CA ASP A 75 1.50 -13.27 -7.77
C ASP A 75 1.42 -11.93 -8.53
N SER A 76 1.15 -10.82 -7.83
CA SER A 76 1.06 -9.50 -8.43
C SER A 76 2.44 -8.90 -8.65
N TYR A 77 3.02 -9.14 -9.81
CA TYR A 77 4.37 -8.68 -10.17
C TYR A 77 4.42 -7.37 -10.95
N LEU A 78 3.27 -6.82 -11.35
CA LEU A 78 3.17 -5.54 -12.03
C LEU A 78 2.50 -4.51 -11.12
N GLU A 79 3.05 -3.31 -11.10
CA GLU A 79 2.38 -2.12 -10.55
C GLU A 79 2.12 -1.16 -11.70
N ILE A 80 0.92 -0.62 -11.76
CA ILE A 80 0.46 0.25 -12.83
C ILE A 80 0.06 1.55 -12.18
N ASP A 81 0.73 2.63 -12.57
CA ASP A 81 0.47 3.96 -12.05
C ASP A 81 -0.73 4.56 -12.78
N ASN A 82 -1.94 4.22 -12.31
CA ASN A 82 -3.17 4.77 -12.86
C ASN A 82 -3.67 5.92 -11.97
N PRO A 83 -3.44 7.19 -12.35
CA PRO A 83 -4.07 8.30 -11.67
C PRO A 83 -5.59 8.14 -11.80
N ALA A 84 -6.28 8.02 -10.67
CA ALA A 84 -7.73 7.90 -10.65
C ALA A 84 -8.34 9.12 -11.38
N GLY A 85 -8.94 8.90 -12.55
CA GLY A 85 -9.51 9.97 -13.39
C GLY A 85 -8.67 10.41 -14.59
N SER A 86 -7.50 9.82 -14.82
CA SER A 86 -6.74 10.08 -16.04
C SER A 86 -7.44 9.42 -17.24
N ASN A 87 -8.02 10.24 -18.13
CA ASN A 87 -8.47 9.80 -19.46
C ASN A 87 -7.28 9.56 -20.41
N SER A 88 -6.09 9.30 -19.85
CA SER A 88 -4.90 9.00 -20.62
C SER A 88 -5.04 7.62 -21.24
N ASN A 89 -4.78 7.55 -22.54
CA ASN A 89 -4.68 6.29 -23.27
C ASN A 89 -3.36 5.56 -22.97
N ALA A 90 -2.46 6.14 -22.18
CA ALA A 90 -1.20 5.52 -21.79
C ALA A 90 -0.93 5.71 -20.29
N THR A 91 -0.30 4.71 -19.68
CA THR A 91 0.12 4.72 -18.27
C THR A 91 1.48 4.05 -18.13
N ALA A 92 2.26 4.47 -17.14
CA ALA A 92 3.49 3.79 -16.78
C ALA A 92 3.21 2.55 -15.94
N TYR A 93 4.04 1.53 -16.11
CA TYR A 93 4.03 0.37 -15.23
C TYR A 93 5.44 -0.04 -14.85
N ARG A 94 5.53 -0.76 -13.74
CA ARG A 94 6.77 -1.22 -13.15
C ARG A 94 6.65 -2.63 -12.58
N PHE A 95 7.80 -3.19 -12.25
CA PHE A 95 7.84 -4.45 -11.52
C PHE A 95 7.52 -4.21 -10.05
N ASN A 96 6.59 -4.99 -9.49
CA ASN A 96 6.26 -4.96 -8.07
C ASN A 96 7.35 -5.69 -7.27
N LEU A 97 8.23 -4.92 -6.65
CA LEU A 97 9.32 -5.45 -5.82
C LEU A 97 8.81 -6.06 -4.50
N SER A 98 7.57 -5.78 -4.08
CA SER A 98 6.96 -6.39 -2.89
C SER A 98 6.40 -7.81 -3.13
N GLY A 99 6.27 -8.22 -4.39
CA GLY A 99 5.78 -9.56 -4.75
C GLY A 99 6.82 -10.67 -4.54
N ASN A 100 6.40 -11.93 -4.77
CA ASN A 100 7.29 -13.08 -4.66
C ASN A 100 8.29 -13.18 -5.84
N GLN A 101 9.39 -12.44 -5.75
CA GLN A 101 10.40 -12.35 -6.80
C GLN A 101 11.03 -13.71 -7.12
N ALA A 102 11.36 -14.51 -6.10
CA ALA A 102 12.01 -15.81 -6.28
C ALA A 102 11.16 -16.76 -7.14
N PHE A 103 9.83 -16.73 -6.97
CA PHE A 103 8.93 -17.57 -7.77
C PHE A 103 8.91 -17.15 -9.23
N VAL A 104 8.74 -15.85 -9.53
CA VAL A 104 8.73 -15.38 -10.92
C VAL A 104 10.08 -15.55 -11.60
N ILE A 105 11.18 -15.46 -10.85
CA ILE A 105 12.53 -15.71 -11.37
C ILE A 105 12.71 -17.19 -11.76
N SER A 106 12.27 -18.10 -10.89
CA SER A 106 12.52 -19.54 -11.05
C SER A 106 11.53 -20.25 -11.97
N GLN A 107 10.27 -19.81 -12.04
CA GLN A 107 9.19 -20.47 -12.78
C GLN A 107 8.56 -19.57 -13.85
N GLY A 108 8.87 -18.28 -13.86
CA GLY A 108 8.20 -17.28 -14.68
C GLY A 108 9.13 -16.48 -15.60
N MET A 109 10.34 -16.96 -15.90
CA MET A 109 11.27 -16.25 -16.81
C MET A 109 10.63 -15.94 -18.16
N ASP A 110 9.95 -16.92 -18.76
CA ASP A 110 9.27 -16.73 -20.06
C ASP A 110 8.17 -15.66 -19.96
N ARG A 111 7.51 -15.56 -18.80
CA ARG A 111 6.49 -14.52 -18.57
C ARG A 111 7.16 -13.15 -18.46
N LEU A 112 8.27 -13.05 -17.73
CA LEU A 112 9.04 -11.81 -17.63
C LEU A 112 9.46 -11.33 -19.03
N GLU A 113 9.83 -12.22 -19.96
CA GLU A 113 10.21 -11.83 -21.32
C GLU A 113 9.07 -11.12 -22.07
N ASN A 114 7.81 -11.40 -21.76
CA ASN A 114 6.66 -10.75 -22.39
C ASN A 114 6.46 -9.30 -21.93
N ALA A 115 6.78 -9.02 -20.66
CA ALA A 115 6.55 -7.70 -20.07
C ALA A 115 7.83 -6.86 -19.86
N PHE A 116 8.99 -7.49 -19.76
CA PHE A 116 10.22 -6.83 -19.36
C PHE A 116 11.34 -7.06 -20.36
N SER A 117 12.22 -6.08 -20.44
CA SER A 117 13.49 -6.16 -21.15
C SER A 117 14.59 -6.30 -20.11
N PHE A 118 15.36 -7.38 -20.21
CA PHE A 118 16.45 -7.70 -19.29
C PHE A 118 17.49 -8.54 -20.00
N GLU A 119 18.70 -8.55 -19.45
CA GLU A 119 19.74 -9.49 -19.85
C GLU A 119 19.53 -10.80 -19.08
N LYS A 120 19.45 -11.93 -19.80
CA LYS A 120 19.25 -13.22 -19.16
C LYS A 120 20.44 -13.50 -18.25
N PRO A 121 20.24 -13.76 -16.95
CA PRO A 121 21.35 -13.99 -16.06
C PRO A 121 22.04 -15.30 -16.42
N THR A 122 23.33 -15.22 -16.75
CA THR A 122 24.15 -16.38 -17.12
C THR A 122 24.33 -17.35 -15.95
N ASN A 123 24.18 -16.85 -14.71
CA ASN A 123 24.32 -17.63 -13.50
C ASN A 123 22.93 -17.90 -12.89
N ARG A 124 22.60 -19.17 -12.65
CA ARG A 124 21.27 -19.62 -12.19
C ARG A 124 20.92 -19.20 -10.75
N GLN A 125 21.82 -18.56 -10.03
CA GLN A 125 21.65 -18.18 -8.62
C GLN A 125 21.10 -16.76 -8.43
N VAL A 126 20.41 -16.21 -9.42
CA VAL A 126 19.72 -14.93 -9.24
C VAL A 126 18.58 -15.10 -8.26
N SER A 127 18.54 -14.23 -7.26
CA SER A 127 17.53 -14.26 -6.20
C SER A 127 16.65 -13.00 -6.19
N GLN A 128 17.09 -11.93 -6.85
CA GLN A 128 16.42 -10.64 -6.77
C GLN A 128 16.31 -9.94 -8.13
N ILE A 129 15.17 -9.28 -8.33
CA ILE A 129 14.93 -8.35 -9.43
C ILE A 129 15.18 -6.93 -8.93
N VAL A 130 15.93 -6.16 -9.70
CA VAL A 130 16.12 -4.73 -9.49
C VAL A 130 15.48 -3.99 -10.65
N GLN A 131 14.57 -3.08 -10.34
CA GLN A 131 13.96 -2.25 -11.37
C GLN A 131 14.98 -1.22 -11.88
N GLN A 132 15.15 -1.15 -13.21
CA GLN A 132 16.04 -0.19 -13.87
C GLN A 132 15.27 0.89 -14.64
N GLY A 133 14.00 0.64 -15.00
CA GLY A 133 13.16 1.62 -15.67
C GLY A 133 11.69 1.22 -15.72
N ASP A 134 10.84 2.21 -15.94
CA ASP A 134 9.40 2.02 -16.13
C ASP A 134 9.09 1.63 -17.58
N GLY A 135 8.05 0.84 -17.75
CA GLY A 135 7.47 0.50 -19.05
C GLY A 135 6.26 1.38 -19.35
N LEU A 136 5.75 1.26 -20.57
CA LEU A 136 4.56 1.97 -21.02
C LEU A 136 3.46 0.98 -21.41
N LEU A 137 2.28 1.17 -20.82
CA LEU A 137 1.06 0.52 -21.22
C LEU A 137 0.21 1.48 -22.02
N THR A 138 -0.53 0.93 -22.98
CA THR A 138 -1.53 1.65 -23.76
C THR A 138 -2.89 0.97 -23.64
N LYS A 139 -3.91 1.78 -23.43
CA LYS A 139 -5.29 1.34 -23.21
C LYS A 139 -5.81 0.66 -24.49
N VAL A 140 -6.31 -0.55 -24.35
CA VAL A 140 -6.92 -1.32 -25.43
C VAL A 140 -8.27 -1.83 -24.96
N GLY A 141 -9.29 -1.88 -25.82
CA GLY A 141 -10.63 -2.44 -25.55
C GLY A 141 -10.99 -2.64 -24.07
N ASN A 142 -10.67 -3.82 -23.52
CA ASN A 142 -10.96 -4.24 -22.15
C ASN A 142 -9.73 -4.41 -21.24
N GLY A 143 -8.67 -3.63 -21.43
CA GLY A 143 -7.44 -3.74 -20.66
C GLY A 143 -6.32 -2.79 -21.08
N TRP A 144 -5.10 -3.21 -20.82
CA TRP A 144 -3.88 -2.47 -21.10
C TRP A 144 -2.89 -3.37 -21.83
N LYS A 145 -2.38 -2.91 -22.96
CA LYS A 145 -1.35 -3.62 -23.73
C LYS A 145 0.01 -3.01 -23.43
N ILE A 146 1.01 -3.87 -23.31
CA ILE A 146 2.40 -3.44 -23.18
C ILE A 146 2.86 -2.87 -24.53
N GLU A 147 3.05 -1.56 -24.58
CA GLU A 147 3.62 -0.87 -25.74
C GLU A 147 5.15 -0.82 -25.63
N ARG A 148 5.65 -0.51 -24.43
CA ARG A 148 7.08 -0.53 -24.12
C ARG A 148 7.36 -1.41 -22.92
N LYS A 149 8.27 -2.37 -23.09
CA LYS A 149 8.73 -3.24 -21.99
C LYS A 149 9.48 -2.42 -20.95
N ALA A 150 9.15 -2.63 -19.67
CA ALA A 150 9.90 -2.06 -18.57
C ALA A 150 11.29 -2.71 -18.50
N ARG A 151 12.29 -1.99 -17.98
CA ARG A 151 13.65 -2.53 -17.86
C ARG A 151 13.90 -3.04 -16.45
N ILE A 152 14.32 -4.29 -16.34
CA ILE A 152 14.75 -4.89 -15.08
C ILE A 152 16.13 -5.50 -15.22
N ASP A 153 16.77 -5.70 -14.09
CA ASP A 153 18.06 -6.37 -13.98
C ASP A 153 18.01 -7.37 -12.81
N PHE A 154 18.98 -8.27 -12.78
CA PHE A 154 19.05 -9.35 -11.82
C PHE A 154 20.29 -9.27 -10.95
N ARG A 155 20.15 -9.61 -9.67
CA ARG A 155 21.26 -9.65 -8.70
C ARG A 155 21.27 -10.93 -7.88
#